data_AF-A0A8D0HCS8-F1
#
_entry.id   AF-A0A8D0HCS8-F1
#
_cell.length_a   1.000
_cell.length_b   1.000
_cell.length_c   1.000
_cell.angle_alpha   90.00
_cell.angle_beta   90.00
_cell.angle_gamma   90.00
#
_symmetry.space_group_name_H-M   'P 1'
#
loop_
_entity.id
_entity.type
_entity.pdbx_description
1 polymer ?
#
loop_
_entity_poly.entity_id
_entity_poly.type
_entity_poly.pdbx_seq_one_letter_code
_entity_poly.pdbx_strand_id
1 'polypeptide(L)'
;WCFFSFAEQAKTYKNEGNYYFQEKNYEKAVISYSEGLKKKCNDADLNAVLCTNRAVAQFYLGNYRSALSDAITARKLKPNHLKAIIRGALCHLELGHFPEAIVWCEEGLRIDSKEKKLLETRNKADRLKRAEQRDSRKAKLVERKEQSQKEALLKALKGRNIQLSLEPSKEEDEVSDGLAELSLDGFGSCSAYGAKVCLDENGHLTWPVLFLYPEYGQTDFIAAFHEESSSILKMKKEKERTR
;
A
#
# COMPACT_ATOMS: atom_id res chain seq x y z
N TRP A 1 -44.71 0.77 -37.56
CA TRP A 1 -43.99 0.62 -36.29
C TRP A 1 -42.78 -0.28 -36.52
N CYS A 2 -41.58 0.28 -36.69
CA CYS A 2 -40.36 -0.53 -36.75
C CYS A 2 -40.02 -1.00 -35.34
N PHE A 3 -40.29 -2.28 -35.04
CA PHE A 3 -39.69 -2.93 -33.88
C PHE A 3 -38.21 -3.15 -34.19
N PHE A 4 -37.35 -2.24 -33.74
CA PHE A 4 -35.91 -2.43 -33.78
C PHE A 4 -35.55 -3.69 -33.00
N SER A 5 -34.76 -4.58 -33.63
CA SER A 5 -34.24 -5.78 -32.96
C SER A 5 -33.44 -5.39 -31.72
N PHE A 6 -33.41 -6.23 -30.68
CA PHE A 6 -32.58 -6.00 -29.50
C PHE A 6 -31.10 -5.78 -29.85
N ALA A 7 -30.62 -6.41 -30.92
CA ALA A 7 -29.27 -6.20 -31.45
C ALA A 7 -29.09 -4.81 -32.10
N GLU A 8 -30.12 -4.27 -32.76
CA GLU A 8 -30.05 -2.92 -33.33
C GLU A 8 -30.09 -1.86 -32.24
N GLN A 9 -30.93 -2.04 -31.22
CA GLN A 9 -30.93 -1.17 -30.04
C GLN A 9 -29.57 -1.18 -29.33
N ALA A 10 -28.95 -2.35 -29.14
CA ALA A 10 -27.60 -2.42 -28.59
C ALA A 10 -26.56 -1.69 -29.45
N LYS A 11 -26.71 -1.71 -30.78
CA LYS A 11 -25.85 -0.96 -31.72
C LYS A 11 -26.08 0.56 -31.63
N THR A 12 -27.31 1.04 -31.43
CA THR A 12 -27.57 2.48 -31.25
C THR A 12 -26.91 2.97 -29.96
N TYR A 13 -27.07 2.27 -28.85
CA TYR A 13 -26.39 2.61 -27.59
C TYR A 13 -24.87 2.54 -27.67
N LYS A 14 -24.32 1.60 -28.44
CA LYS A 14 -22.87 1.56 -28.74
C LYS A 14 -22.42 2.85 -29.43
N ASN A 15 -23.18 3.31 -30.43
CA ASN A 15 -22.84 4.51 -31.19
C ASN A 15 -22.98 5.78 -30.34
N GLU A 16 -24.02 5.87 -29.51
CA GLU A 16 -24.19 6.95 -28.52
C GLU A 16 -23.05 6.98 -27.51
N GLY A 17 -22.66 5.82 -26.97
CA GLY A 17 -21.53 5.71 -26.06
C GLY A 17 -20.22 6.14 -26.72
N ASN A 18 -20.02 5.79 -28.00
CA ASN A 18 -18.85 6.25 -28.78
C ASN A 18 -18.85 7.76 -28.97
N TYR A 19 -20.01 8.37 -29.20
CA TYR A 19 -20.17 9.83 -29.32
C TYR A 19 -19.76 10.52 -28.00
N TYR A 20 -20.31 10.08 -26.87
CA TYR A 20 -19.92 10.63 -25.56
C TYR A 20 -18.46 10.39 -25.22
N PHE A 21 -17.89 9.28 -25.67
CA PHE A 21 -16.47 8.99 -25.50
C PHE A 21 -15.58 9.96 -26.30
N GLN A 22 -15.99 10.34 -27.52
CA GLN A 22 -15.29 11.35 -28.32
C GLN A 22 -15.36 12.74 -27.68
N GLU A 23 -16.50 13.08 -27.09
CA GLU A 23 -16.72 14.29 -26.28
C GLU A 23 -15.97 14.27 -24.93
N LYS A 24 -15.19 13.21 -24.64
CA LYS A 24 -14.51 12.98 -23.36
C LYS A 24 -15.44 12.91 -22.15
N ASN A 25 -16.74 12.75 -22.37
CA ASN A 25 -17.73 12.53 -21.32
C ASN A 25 -17.82 11.03 -21.01
N TYR A 26 -16.85 10.53 -20.26
CA TYR A 26 -16.73 9.11 -19.99
C TYR A 26 -17.85 8.56 -19.11
N GLU A 27 -18.42 9.36 -18.21
CA GLU A 27 -19.55 8.95 -17.37
C GLU A 27 -20.79 8.62 -18.20
N LYS A 28 -21.18 9.53 -19.10
CA LYS A 28 -22.30 9.29 -20.03
C LYS A 28 -22.01 8.12 -20.96
N ALA A 29 -20.77 7.98 -21.43
CA ALA A 29 -20.37 6.85 -22.26
C ALA A 29 -20.59 5.50 -21.53
N VAL A 30 -20.19 5.41 -20.25
CA VAL A 30 -20.41 4.22 -19.42
C VAL A 30 -21.90 3.90 -19.28
N ILE A 31 -22.74 4.90 -19.07
CA ILE A 31 -24.19 4.73 -18.95
C ILE A 31 -24.75 4.18 -20.27
N SER A 32 -24.44 4.80 -21.41
CA SER A 32 -24.90 4.34 -22.73
C SER A 32 -24.46 2.90 -23.01
N TYR A 33 -23.20 2.54 -22.76
CA TYR A 33 -22.74 1.15 -22.95
C TYR A 33 -23.46 0.17 -22.02
N SER A 34 -23.75 0.58 -20.78
CA SER A 34 -24.46 -0.26 -19.82
C SER A 34 -25.92 -0.49 -20.24
N GLU A 35 -26.59 0.54 -20.77
CA GLU A 35 -27.92 0.39 -21.37
C GLU A 35 -27.90 -0.55 -22.59
N GLY A 36 -26.86 -0.47 -23.42
CA GLY A 36 -26.64 -1.40 -24.53
C GLY A 36 -26.53 -2.86 -24.06
N LEU A 37 -25.75 -3.11 -23.00
CA LEU A 37 -25.58 -4.44 -22.41
C LEU A 37 -26.87 -4.96 -21.74
N LYS A 38 -27.70 -4.07 -21.18
CA LYS A 38 -29.01 -4.44 -20.58
C LYS A 38 -30.00 -4.98 -21.60
N LYS A 39 -29.87 -4.65 -22.89
CA LYS A 39 -30.74 -5.19 -23.95
C LYS A 39 -30.56 -6.69 -24.20
N LYS A 40 -29.57 -7.34 -23.56
CA LYS A 40 -29.31 -8.79 -23.61
C LYS A 40 -29.35 -9.34 -25.04
N CYS A 41 -28.59 -8.72 -25.94
CA CYS A 41 -28.49 -9.23 -27.30
C CYS A 41 -27.78 -10.59 -27.32
N ASN A 42 -28.23 -11.53 -28.15
CA ASN A 42 -27.59 -12.85 -28.31
C ASN A 42 -26.28 -12.80 -29.11
N ASP A 43 -25.85 -11.61 -29.54
CA ASP A 43 -24.62 -11.40 -30.30
C ASP A 43 -23.43 -11.24 -29.33
N ALA A 44 -22.66 -12.31 -29.19
CA ALA A 44 -21.49 -12.35 -28.31
C ALA A 44 -20.40 -11.36 -28.75
N ASP A 45 -20.25 -11.10 -30.05
CA ASP A 45 -19.26 -10.16 -30.58
C ASP A 45 -19.63 -8.72 -30.21
N LEU A 46 -20.90 -8.36 -30.37
CA LEU A 46 -21.39 -7.03 -29.99
C LEU A 46 -21.26 -6.79 -28.48
N ASN A 47 -21.61 -7.79 -27.66
CA ASN A 47 -21.44 -7.71 -26.21
C ASN A 47 -19.97 -7.58 -25.81
N ALA A 48 -19.06 -8.32 -26.45
CA ALA A 48 -17.62 -8.21 -26.17
C ALA A 48 -17.08 -6.80 -26.49
N VAL A 49 -17.54 -6.21 -27.60
CA VAL A 49 -17.17 -4.83 -27.99
C VAL A 49 -17.74 -3.81 -27.00
N LEU A 50 -19.02 -3.94 -26.60
CA LEU A 50 -19.63 -3.06 -25.59
C LEU A 50 -18.90 -3.13 -24.25
N CYS A 51 -18.59 -4.33 -23.75
CA CYS A 51 -17.79 -4.50 -22.53
C CYS A 51 -16.41 -3.86 -22.68
N THR A 52 -15.74 -4.03 -23.81
CA THR A 52 -14.41 -3.45 -24.05
C THR A 52 -14.47 -1.92 -24.07
N ASN A 53 -15.47 -1.33 -24.73
CA ASN A 53 -15.64 0.12 -24.79
C ASN A 53 -16.01 0.70 -23.41
N ARG A 54 -16.86 0.00 -22.64
CA ARG A 54 -17.15 0.37 -21.25
C ARG A 54 -15.90 0.29 -20.38
N ALA A 55 -15.08 -0.76 -20.53
CA ALA A 55 -13.80 -0.89 -19.84
C ALA A 55 -12.88 0.28 -20.14
N VAL A 56 -12.83 0.75 -21.39
CA VAL A 56 -12.02 1.92 -21.77
C VAL A 56 -12.54 3.18 -21.07
N ALA A 57 -13.86 3.42 -21.09
CA ALA A 57 -14.43 4.59 -20.43
C ALA A 57 -14.22 4.57 -18.91
N GLN A 58 -14.41 3.41 -18.26
CA GLN A 58 -14.11 3.20 -16.84
C GLN A 58 -12.63 3.41 -16.50
N PHE A 59 -11.72 2.99 -17.39
CA PHE A 59 -10.29 3.21 -17.21
C PHE A 59 -9.94 4.70 -17.19
N TYR A 60 -10.52 5.50 -18.08
CA TYR A 60 -10.31 6.96 -18.08
C TYR A 60 -10.95 7.67 -16.88
N LEU A 61 -11.96 7.06 -16.24
CA LEU A 61 -12.52 7.53 -14.97
C LEU A 61 -11.70 7.14 -13.74
N GLY A 62 -10.62 6.34 -13.90
CA GLY A 62 -9.83 5.81 -12.78
C GLY A 62 -10.44 4.60 -12.08
N ASN A 63 -11.56 4.07 -12.58
CA ASN A 63 -12.25 2.91 -12.01
C ASN A 63 -11.64 1.59 -12.50
N TYR A 64 -10.38 1.34 -12.14
CA TYR A 64 -9.59 0.23 -12.69
C TYR A 64 -10.17 -1.16 -12.37
N ARG A 65 -10.78 -1.34 -11.19
CA ARG A 65 -11.41 -2.62 -10.81
C ARG A 65 -12.63 -2.95 -11.68
N SER A 66 -13.49 -1.95 -11.92
CA SER A 66 -14.66 -2.10 -12.79
C SER A 66 -14.25 -2.32 -14.24
N ALA A 67 -13.26 -1.57 -14.72
CA ALA A 67 -12.68 -1.75 -16.05
C ALA A 67 -12.08 -3.15 -16.24
N LEU A 68 -11.42 -3.70 -15.22
CA LEU A 68 -10.87 -5.05 -15.26
C LEU A 68 -11.97 -6.12 -15.35
N SER A 69 -13.05 -5.98 -14.57
CA SER A 69 -14.20 -6.89 -14.66
C SER A 69 -14.79 -6.90 -16.07
N ASP A 70 -14.92 -5.72 -16.67
CA ASP A 70 -15.38 -5.56 -18.05
C ASP A 70 -14.42 -6.19 -19.08
N ALA A 71 -13.11 -6.04 -18.89
CA ALA A 71 -12.12 -6.69 -19.75
C ALA A 71 -12.15 -8.22 -19.62
N ILE A 72 -12.34 -8.75 -18.40
CA ILE A 72 -12.49 -10.19 -18.14
C ILE A 72 -13.74 -10.74 -18.82
N THR A 73 -14.88 -10.04 -18.70
CA THR A 73 -16.12 -10.46 -19.37
C THR A 73 -15.99 -10.40 -20.90
N ALA A 74 -15.37 -9.36 -21.45
CA ALA A 74 -15.09 -9.27 -22.87
C ALA A 74 -14.19 -10.41 -23.36
N ARG A 75 -13.16 -10.78 -22.58
CA ARG A 75 -12.29 -11.93 -22.88
C ARG A 75 -13.03 -13.27 -22.81
N LYS A 76 -13.95 -13.44 -21.85
CA LYS A 76 -14.79 -14.64 -21.76
C LYS A 76 -15.71 -14.80 -22.97
N LEU A 77 -16.28 -13.69 -23.47
CA LEU A 77 -17.12 -13.68 -24.65
C LEU A 77 -16.31 -13.91 -25.93
N LYS A 78 -15.15 -13.27 -26.03
CA LYS A 78 -14.25 -13.36 -27.18
C LYS A 78 -12.79 -13.48 -26.73
N PRO A 79 -12.26 -14.72 -26.62
CA PRO A 79 -10.89 -14.96 -26.18
C PRO A 79 -9.83 -14.29 -27.06
N ASN A 80 -10.09 -14.19 -28.36
CA ASN A 80 -9.17 -13.59 -29.33
C ASN A 80 -9.30 -12.06 -29.44
N HIS A 81 -10.01 -11.39 -28.52
CA HIS A 81 -10.21 -9.95 -28.58
C HIS A 81 -9.01 -9.17 -28.02
N LEU A 82 -8.05 -8.86 -28.89
CA LEU A 82 -6.80 -8.19 -28.52
C LEU A 82 -7.02 -6.89 -27.73
N LYS A 83 -8.00 -6.06 -28.11
CA LYS A 83 -8.30 -4.78 -27.42
C LYS A 83 -8.73 -4.99 -25.97
N ALA A 84 -9.53 -6.01 -25.68
CA ALA A 84 -9.89 -6.35 -24.29
C ALA A 84 -8.69 -6.82 -23.49
N ILE A 85 -7.81 -7.63 -24.10
CA ILE A 85 -6.59 -8.12 -23.45
C ILE A 85 -5.64 -6.96 -23.10
N ILE A 86 -5.42 -6.04 -24.03
CA ILE A 86 -4.63 -4.82 -23.79
C ILE A 86 -5.22 -4.03 -22.61
N ARG A 87 -6.55 -3.86 -22.57
CA ARG A 87 -7.20 -3.13 -21.48
C ARG A 87 -7.07 -3.85 -20.14
N GLY A 88 -7.26 -5.17 -20.10
CA GLY A 88 -7.06 -5.95 -18.88
C GLY A 88 -5.62 -5.88 -18.35
N ALA A 89 -4.63 -6.00 -19.24
CA ALA A 89 -3.22 -5.85 -18.87
C ALA A 89 -2.91 -4.46 -18.27
N LEU A 90 -3.43 -3.39 -18.88
CA LEU A 90 -3.30 -2.03 -18.35
C LEU A 90 -4.00 -1.88 -16.99
N CYS A 91 -5.20 -2.44 -16.82
CA CYS A 91 -5.90 -2.37 -15.52
C CYS A 91 -5.12 -3.11 -14.42
N HIS A 92 -4.56 -4.29 -14.72
CA HIS A 92 -3.71 -5.01 -13.76
C HIS A 92 -2.46 -4.21 -13.40
N LEU A 93 -1.86 -3.52 -14.37
CA LEU A 93 -0.71 -2.66 -14.14
C LEU A 93 -1.04 -1.50 -13.18
N GLU A 94 -2.15 -0.80 -13.40
CA GLU A 94 -2.57 0.33 -12.55
C GLU A 94 -3.05 -0.13 -11.16
N LEU A 95 -3.52 -1.37 -11.02
CA LEU A 95 -3.88 -1.97 -9.74
C LEU A 95 -2.66 -2.51 -8.95
N GLY A 96 -1.46 -2.48 -9.51
CA GLY A 96 -0.26 -3.06 -8.89
C GLY A 96 -0.16 -4.59 -8.98
N HIS A 97 -1.07 -5.24 -9.71
CA HIS A 97 -1.07 -6.69 -9.95
C HIS A 97 -0.10 -7.05 -11.09
N PHE A 98 1.20 -6.84 -10.87
CA PHE A 98 2.23 -7.00 -11.91
C PHE A 98 2.36 -8.43 -12.46
N PRO A 99 2.30 -9.51 -11.65
CA PRO A 99 2.36 -10.87 -12.17
C PRO A 99 1.24 -11.17 -13.17
N GLU A 100 0.01 -10.77 -12.84
CA GLU A 100 -1.16 -10.96 -13.68
C GLU A 100 -1.07 -10.10 -14.94
N ALA A 101 -0.60 -8.85 -14.83
CA ALA A 101 -0.39 -7.99 -16.00
C ALA A 101 0.54 -8.65 -17.04
N ILE A 102 1.60 -9.33 -16.60
CA ILE A 102 2.54 -10.04 -17.47
C ILE A 102 1.84 -11.20 -18.19
N VAL A 103 1.06 -12.01 -17.47
CA VAL A 103 0.30 -13.14 -18.06
C VAL A 103 -0.65 -12.64 -19.14
N TRP A 104 -1.39 -11.57 -18.88
CA TRP A 104 -2.27 -10.97 -19.88
C TRP A 104 -1.51 -10.42 -21.09
N CYS A 105 -0.34 -9.82 -20.89
CA CYS A 105 0.51 -9.39 -22.00
C CYS A 105 1.01 -10.56 -22.83
N GLU A 106 1.43 -11.65 -22.20
CA GLU A 106 1.88 -12.87 -22.88
C GLU A 106 0.76 -13.52 -23.69
N GLU A 107 -0.45 -13.61 -23.14
CA GLU A 107 -1.64 -14.07 -23.87
C GLU A 107 -1.91 -13.21 -25.12
N GLY A 108 -1.88 -11.88 -24.96
CA GLY A 108 -2.11 -10.98 -26.09
C GLY A 108 -1.00 -11.05 -27.16
N LEU A 109 0.26 -11.20 -26.74
CA LEU A 109 1.41 -11.36 -27.64
C LEU A 109 1.40 -12.70 -28.39
N ARG A 110 0.71 -13.74 -27.88
CA ARG A 110 0.47 -14.98 -28.63
C ARG A 110 -0.50 -14.77 -29.79
N ILE A 111 -1.43 -13.81 -29.67
CA ILE A 111 -2.37 -13.46 -30.73
C ILE A 111 -1.70 -12.52 -31.73
N ASP A 112 -1.10 -11.43 -31.23
CA ASP A 112 -0.32 -10.49 -32.03
C ASP A 112 1.03 -10.20 -31.38
N SER A 113 2.07 -10.85 -31.91
CA SER A 113 3.45 -10.70 -31.45
C SER A 113 4.04 -9.30 -31.65
N LYS A 114 3.44 -8.45 -32.49
CA LYS A 114 3.98 -7.13 -32.86
C LYS A 114 3.25 -5.97 -32.16
N GLU A 115 2.28 -6.25 -31.30
CA GLU A 115 1.52 -5.22 -30.59
C GLU A 115 2.42 -4.46 -29.59
N LYS A 116 2.79 -3.23 -29.96
CA LYS A 116 3.73 -2.38 -29.19
C LYS A 116 3.23 -2.11 -27.77
N LYS A 117 1.92 -1.86 -27.58
CA LYS A 117 1.37 -1.53 -26.26
C LYS A 117 1.52 -2.67 -25.26
N LEU A 118 1.39 -3.92 -25.71
CA LEU A 118 1.57 -5.08 -24.84
C LEU A 118 3.03 -5.25 -24.44
N LEU A 119 3.96 -5.05 -25.39
CA LEU A 119 5.38 -5.12 -25.11
C LEU A 119 5.83 -4.04 -24.10
N GLU A 120 5.37 -2.81 -24.28
CA GLU A 120 5.63 -1.70 -23.35
C GLU A 120 5.04 -1.98 -21.96
N THR A 121 3.78 -2.45 -21.91
CA THR A 121 3.10 -2.79 -20.66
C THR A 121 3.80 -3.92 -19.91
N ARG A 122 4.22 -4.97 -20.63
CA ARG A 122 5.00 -6.08 -20.08
C ARG A 122 6.32 -5.60 -19.48
N ASN A 123 7.09 -4.83 -20.24
CA ASN A 123 8.38 -4.31 -19.77
C ASN A 123 8.21 -3.42 -18.53
N LYS A 124 7.14 -2.59 -18.50
CA LYS A 124 6.80 -1.76 -17.34
C LYS A 124 6.40 -2.64 -16.14
N ALA A 125 5.57 -3.67 -16.33
CA ALA A 125 5.17 -4.61 -15.28
C ALA A 125 6.37 -5.38 -14.71
N ASP A 126 7.26 -5.89 -15.57
CA ASP A 126 8.48 -6.60 -15.16
C ASP A 126 9.43 -5.70 -14.34
N ARG A 127 9.56 -4.43 -14.74
CA ARG A 127 10.38 -3.46 -13.99
C ARG A 127 9.80 -3.19 -12.60
N LEU A 128 8.48 -3.00 -12.51
CA LEU A 128 7.79 -2.73 -11.25
C LEU A 128 7.80 -3.94 -10.32
N LYS A 129 7.54 -5.14 -10.86
CA LYS A 129 7.65 -6.41 -10.11
C LYS A 129 9.04 -6.60 -9.49
N ARG A 130 10.10 -6.32 -10.25
CA ARG A 130 11.48 -6.38 -9.72
C ARG A 130 11.76 -5.31 -8.68
N ALA A 131 11.16 -4.11 -8.81
CA ALA A 131 11.29 -3.07 -7.79
C ALA A 131 10.61 -3.50 -6.48
N GLU A 132 9.36 -3.94 -6.55
CA GLU A 132 8.59 -4.44 -5.41
C GLU A 132 9.31 -5.60 -4.69
N GLN A 133 9.87 -6.56 -5.44
CA GLN A 133 10.65 -7.65 -4.84
C GLN A 133 11.92 -7.16 -4.12
N ARG A 134 12.59 -6.12 -4.64
CA ARG A 134 13.76 -5.53 -3.98
C ARG A 134 13.36 -4.80 -2.70
N ASP A 135 12.28 -4.03 -2.75
CA ASP A 135 11.81 -3.25 -1.61
C ASP A 135 11.27 -4.17 -0.51
N SER A 136 10.53 -5.23 -0.86
CA SER A 136 10.10 -6.28 0.07
C SER A 136 11.29 -6.99 0.75
N ARG A 137 12.35 -7.31 -0.01
CA ARG A 137 13.57 -7.92 0.57
C ARG A 137 14.26 -6.97 1.55
N LYS A 138 14.37 -5.68 1.21
CA LYS A 138 14.96 -4.68 2.10
C LYS A 138 14.13 -4.50 3.37
N ALA A 139 12.81 -4.40 3.24
CA ALA A 139 11.89 -4.27 4.36
C ALA A 139 12.03 -5.45 5.34
N LYS A 140 12.02 -6.70 4.83
CA LYS A 140 12.23 -7.91 5.66
C LYS A 140 13.57 -7.92 6.38
N LEU A 141 14.62 -7.40 5.74
CA LEU A 141 15.94 -7.30 6.38
C LEU A 141 15.97 -6.26 7.50
N VAL A 142 15.32 -5.11 7.29
CA VAL A 142 15.19 -4.06 8.31
C VAL A 142 14.36 -4.57 9.48
N GLU A 143 13.19 -5.15 9.21
CA GLU A 143 12.30 -5.74 10.21
C GLU A 143 13.01 -6.83 11.03
N ARG A 144 13.76 -7.73 10.39
CA ARG A 144 14.54 -8.75 11.10
C ARG A 144 15.63 -8.15 11.99
N LYS A 145 16.28 -7.07 11.55
CA LYS A 145 17.30 -6.37 12.36
C LYS A 145 16.65 -5.69 13.57
N GLU A 146 15.56 -4.96 13.36
CA GLU A 146 14.78 -4.31 14.42
C GLU A 146 14.27 -5.35 15.43
N GLN A 147 13.75 -6.48 14.95
CA GLN A 147 13.31 -7.57 15.81
C GLN A 147 14.47 -8.16 16.63
N SER A 148 15.63 -8.42 16.01
CA SER A 148 16.80 -8.92 16.75
C SER A 148 17.31 -7.92 17.80
N GLN A 149 17.24 -6.61 17.51
CA GLN A 149 17.59 -5.55 18.46
C GLN A 149 16.57 -5.48 19.62
N LYS A 150 15.28 -5.57 19.30
CA LYS A 150 14.17 -5.62 20.28
C LYS A 150 14.34 -6.80 21.24
N GLU A 151 14.61 -7.99 20.71
CA GLU A 151 14.84 -9.21 21.49
C GLU A 151 16.10 -9.11 22.36
N ALA A 152 17.21 -8.59 21.82
CA ALA A 152 18.44 -8.36 22.57
C ALA A 152 18.23 -7.38 23.74
N LEU A 153 17.51 -6.28 23.49
CA LEU A 153 17.15 -5.30 24.51
C LEU A 153 16.27 -5.92 25.60
N LEU A 154 15.24 -6.67 25.23
CA LEU A 154 14.36 -7.36 26.19
C LEU A 154 15.13 -8.34 27.07
N LYS A 155 16.07 -9.09 26.49
CA LYS A 155 16.94 -9.99 27.24
C LYS A 155 17.85 -9.23 28.21
N ALA A 156 18.42 -8.11 27.78
CA ALA A 156 19.27 -7.26 28.61
C ALA A 156 18.52 -6.63 29.79
N LEU A 157 17.26 -6.21 29.59
CA LEU A 157 16.40 -5.66 30.64
C LEU A 157 16.00 -6.71 31.67
N LYS A 158 15.60 -7.90 31.21
CA LYS A 158 15.27 -9.04 32.08
C LYS A 158 16.47 -9.48 32.92
N GLY A 159 17.66 -9.57 32.31
CA GLY A 159 18.88 -9.98 33.00
C GLY A 159 19.32 -9.02 34.12
N ARG A 160 18.95 -7.74 34.02
CA ARG A 160 19.26 -6.70 35.02
C ARG A 160 18.16 -6.50 36.07
N ASN A 161 17.11 -7.32 36.06
CA ASN A 161 15.94 -7.21 36.95
C ASN A 161 15.31 -5.80 36.95
N ILE A 162 15.29 -5.13 35.80
CA ILE A 162 14.71 -3.78 35.69
C ILE A 162 13.19 -3.91 35.60
N GLN A 163 12.51 -3.45 36.64
CA GLN A 163 11.05 -3.42 36.69
C GLN A 163 10.55 -2.16 36.00
N LEU A 164 9.99 -2.32 34.79
CA LEU A 164 9.41 -1.23 34.04
C LEU A 164 7.99 -0.98 34.54
N SER A 165 7.77 0.14 35.22
CA SER A 165 6.44 0.64 35.54
C SER A 165 6.01 1.58 34.42
N LEU A 166 5.15 1.12 33.53
CA LEU A 166 4.42 2.01 32.63
C LEU A 166 3.34 2.68 33.48
N GLU A 167 3.43 3.98 33.70
CA GLU A 167 2.23 4.72 34.07
C GLU A 167 1.28 4.63 32.89
N PRO A 168 0.06 4.09 33.05
CA PRO A 168 -0.92 4.15 31.99
C PRO A 168 -1.17 5.63 31.72
N SER A 169 -0.75 6.09 30.54
CA SER A 169 -1.20 7.36 30.00
C SER A 169 -2.72 7.32 30.08
N LYS A 170 -3.29 8.26 30.85
CA LYS A 170 -4.73 8.43 30.98
C LYS A 170 -5.30 8.81 29.61
N GLU A 171 -5.53 7.84 28.76
CA GLU A 171 -6.40 7.91 27.60
C GLU A 171 -6.63 6.47 27.11
N GLU A 172 -7.90 6.07 27.18
CA GLU A 172 -8.56 4.92 26.53
C GLU A 172 -8.63 3.57 27.29
N ASP A 173 -9.71 3.46 28.07
CA ASP A 173 -10.76 2.44 28.09
C ASP A 173 -10.50 0.95 27.72
N GLU A 174 -10.97 0.11 28.65
CA GLU A 174 -11.55 -1.24 28.53
C GLU A 174 -10.72 -2.47 28.08
N VAL A 175 -10.21 -3.16 29.11
CA VAL A 175 -10.22 -4.63 29.37
C VAL A 175 -9.90 -5.60 28.22
N SER A 176 -8.71 -6.20 28.27
CA SER A 176 -8.55 -7.64 28.02
C SER A 176 -7.40 -8.20 28.88
N ASP A 177 -7.77 -9.11 29.75
CA ASP A 177 -6.94 -9.83 30.70
C ASP A 177 -6.12 -10.93 29.98
N GLY A 178 -4.89 -11.19 30.45
CA GLY A 178 -4.11 -12.37 30.05
C GLY A 178 -2.88 -12.09 29.18
N LEU A 179 -1.71 -12.23 29.81
CA LEU A 179 -0.35 -12.13 29.26
C LEU A 179 0.08 -10.71 28.90
N ALA A 180 0.61 -10.00 29.91
CA ALA A 180 1.55 -8.90 29.70
C ALA A 180 2.81 -9.44 29.02
N GLU A 181 2.69 -9.75 27.73
CA GLU A 181 3.79 -9.79 26.81
C GLU A 181 4.46 -8.42 26.91
N LEU A 182 5.75 -8.39 27.27
CA LEU A 182 6.55 -7.18 27.34
C LEU A 182 6.68 -6.59 25.92
N SER A 183 5.59 -6.04 25.40
CA SER A 183 5.56 -5.33 24.14
C SER A 183 6.20 -3.97 24.40
N LEU A 184 7.40 -3.78 23.85
CA LEU A 184 8.05 -2.46 23.71
C LEU A 184 7.23 -1.46 22.87
N ASP A 185 5.97 -1.78 22.55
CA ASP A 185 5.09 -0.97 21.71
C ASP A 185 4.65 0.30 22.47
N GLY A 186 4.71 0.30 23.81
CA GLY A 186 4.60 1.51 24.65
C GLY A 186 5.85 2.41 24.69
N PHE A 187 6.98 1.98 24.11
CA PHE A 187 8.20 2.81 23.95
C PHE A 187 8.32 3.37 22.52
N GLY A 188 7.30 3.16 21.68
CA GLY A 188 7.29 3.52 20.25
C GLY A 188 7.00 5.00 19.98
N SER A 189 6.14 5.64 20.76
CA SER A 189 5.78 7.06 20.61
C SER A 189 5.32 7.61 21.96
N CYS A 190 5.91 8.74 22.38
CA CYS A 190 5.43 9.72 23.39
C CYS A 190 6.55 10.32 24.27
N SER A 191 7.82 10.23 23.88
CA SER A 191 8.78 11.28 24.27
C SER A 191 8.65 12.42 23.27
N ALA A 192 8.44 13.65 23.72
CA ALA A 192 8.47 14.86 22.89
C ALA A 192 9.79 15.00 22.07
N TYR A 193 10.82 14.21 22.41
CA TYR A 193 12.16 14.23 21.82
C TYR A 193 12.55 12.94 21.07
N GLY A 194 11.67 11.94 20.98
CA GLY A 194 11.92 10.72 20.20
C GLY A 194 13.04 9.78 20.70
N ALA A 195 13.56 9.99 21.91
CA ALA A 195 14.64 9.18 22.48
C ALA A 195 14.13 7.83 23.00
N LYS A 196 14.91 6.76 22.75
CA LYS A 196 14.58 5.37 23.11
C LYS A 196 15.72 4.72 23.89
N VAL A 197 15.39 3.71 24.69
CA VAL A 197 16.41 2.89 25.35
C VAL A 197 17.12 2.07 24.28
N CYS A 198 18.43 2.21 24.20
CA CYS A 198 19.27 1.51 23.23
C CYS A 198 20.26 0.60 23.95
N LEU A 199 20.62 -0.50 23.30
CA LEU A 199 21.69 -1.39 23.72
C LEU A 199 22.90 -1.14 22.81
N ASP A 200 24.02 -0.73 23.40
CA ASP A 200 25.27 -0.49 22.68
C ASP A 200 25.98 -1.81 22.33
N GLU A 201 26.94 -1.77 21.40
CA GLU A 201 27.72 -2.95 20.94
C GLU A 201 28.45 -3.67 22.08
N ASN A 202 28.78 -2.94 23.15
CA ASN A 202 29.42 -3.46 24.36
C ASN A 202 28.43 -4.09 25.37
N GLY A 203 27.13 -4.09 25.07
CA GLY A 203 26.09 -4.64 25.94
C GLY A 203 25.62 -3.70 27.06
N HIS A 204 26.02 -2.43 27.02
CA HIS A 204 25.57 -1.40 27.97
C HIS A 204 24.27 -0.75 27.51
N LEU A 205 23.43 -0.39 28.48
CA LEU A 205 22.17 0.28 28.19
C LEU A 205 22.36 1.81 28.20
N THR A 206 21.76 2.46 27.21
CA THR A 206 21.69 3.92 27.13
C THR A 206 20.25 4.35 27.34
N TRP A 207 20.03 5.19 28.36
CA TRP A 207 18.71 5.57 28.84
C TRP A 207 18.38 7.03 28.51
N PRO A 208 17.17 7.34 28.06
CA PRO A 208 16.66 8.70 28.16
C PRO A 208 16.38 9.03 29.63
N VAL A 209 16.99 10.09 30.16
CA VAL A 209 16.87 10.49 31.57
C VAL A 209 16.34 11.90 31.66
N LEU A 210 15.34 12.11 32.51
CA LEU A 210 14.79 13.42 32.85
C LEU A 210 15.25 13.78 34.27
N PHE A 211 15.96 14.88 34.41
CA PHE A 211 16.28 15.48 35.71
C PHE A 211 15.21 16.49 36.08
N LEU A 212 14.66 16.35 37.28
CA LEU A 212 13.66 17.26 37.85
C LEU A 212 14.31 18.06 38.97
N TYR A 213 14.13 19.38 38.95
CA TYR A 213 14.58 20.30 40.01
C TYR A 213 13.37 21.00 40.64
N PRO A 214 12.70 20.38 41.62
CA PRO A 214 11.44 20.87 42.18
C PRO A 214 11.55 22.25 42.82
N GLU A 215 12.69 22.53 43.46
CA GLU A 215 12.97 23.82 44.12
C GLU A 215 13.01 25.00 43.15
N TYR A 216 13.34 24.74 41.88
CA TYR A 216 13.50 25.76 40.83
C TYR A 216 12.44 25.66 39.74
N GLY A 217 11.53 24.67 39.82
CA GLY A 217 10.54 24.41 38.76
C GLY A 217 11.17 24.13 37.38
N GLN A 218 12.40 23.60 37.34
CA GLN A 218 13.15 23.35 36.11
C GLN A 218 13.27 21.85 35.82
N THR A 219 13.40 21.49 34.54
CA THR A 219 13.65 20.13 34.08
C THR A 219 14.73 20.11 33.01
N ASP A 220 15.66 19.15 33.07
CA ASP A 220 16.64 18.90 32.01
C ASP A 220 16.44 17.50 31.44
N PHE A 221 16.47 17.37 30.11
CA PHE A 221 16.32 16.09 29.43
C PHE A 221 17.61 15.67 28.74
N ILE A 222 18.09 14.47 29.05
CA ILE A 222 19.23 13.83 28.37
C ILE A 222 18.68 12.66 27.55
N ALA A 223 18.79 12.76 26.23
CA ALA A 223 18.28 11.74 25.31
C ALA A 223 19.04 10.39 25.40
N ALA A 224 20.32 10.41 25.78
CA ALA A 224 21.20 9.25 25.80
C ALA A 224 22.16 9.29 27.00
N PHE A 225 21.79 8.58 28.07
CA PHE A 225 22.58 8.45 29.30
C PHE A 225 23.10 7.01 29.45
N HIS A 226 24.42 6.84 29.30
CA HIS A 226 25.08 5.53 29.34
C HIS A 226 25.13 4.97 30.77
N GLU A 227 24.83 3.68 30.94
CA GLU A 227 24.74 2.96 32.22
C GLU A 227 25.98 3.10 33.12
N GLU A 228 27.18 3.12 32.55
CA GLU A 228 28.44 3.29 33.30
C GLU A 228 28.77 4.75 33.64
N SER A 229 27.95 5.70 33.21
CA SER A 229 28.13 7.11 33.58
C SER A 229 27.88 7.26 35.07
N SER A 230 28.94 7.28 35.87
CA SER A 230 28.86 7.65 37.29
C SER A 230 28.16 9.00 37.40
N SER A 231 26.96 8.99 38.00
CA SER A 231 26.01 10.09 38.13
C SER A 231 26.59 11.33 38.83
N ILE A 232 27.80 11.23 39.38
CA ILE A 232 28.40 12.20 40.29
C ILE A 232 29.40 13.13 39.59
N LEU A 233 30.02 12.73 38.47
CA LEU A 233 31.16 13.47 37.90
C LEU A 233 30.82 14.48 36.79
N LYS A 234 29.71 14.31 36.06
CA LYS A 234 29.33 15.26 35.00
C LYS A 234 28.64 16.52 35.55
N MET A 235 27.83 16.39 36.59
CA MET A 235 27.08 17.52 37.19
C MET A 235 27.98 18.57 37.85
N LYS A 236 29.15 18.19 38.37
CA LYS A 236 30.12 19.15 38.95
C LYS A 236 30.79 20.02 37.88
N LYS A 237 31.12 19.44 36.73
CA LYS A 237 31.87 20.13 35.66
C LYS A 237 31.06 21.21 34.94
N GLU A 238 29.74 21.09 34.92
CA GLU A 238 28.86 22.05 34.25
C GLU A 238 28.50 23.25 35.16
N LYS A 239 28.33 23.00 36.47
CA LYS A 239 28.20 24.05 37.50
C LYS A 239 29.48 24.86 37.70
N GLU A 240 30.66 24.27 37.52
CA GLU A 240 31.94 25.00 37.62
C GLU A 240 32.25 25.86 36.38
N ARG A 241 31.57 25.63 35.25
CA ARG A 241 31.76 26.41 34.02
C ARG A 241 30.87 27.66 33.93
N THR A 242 29.91 27.80 34.85
CA THR A 242 28.91 28.89 34.89
C THR A 242 29.06 29.80 36.12
N ARG A 243 30.21 29.75 36.81
CA ARG A 243 30.65 30.76 37.78
C ARG A 243 31.85 31.51 37.24
#